data_AF-A0A6N3DI88-F1
#
_entry.id   AF-A0A6N3DI88-F1
#
_cell.length_a   1.000
_cell.length_b   1.000
_cell.length_c   1.000
_cell.angle_alpha   90.00
_cell.angle_beta   90.00
_cell.angle_gamma   90.00
#
_symmetry.space_group_name_H-M   'P 1'
#
loop_
_entity.id
_entity.type
_entity.pdbx_description
1 polymer ?
#
loop_
_entity_poly.entity_id
_entity_poly.type
_entity_poly.pdbx_seq_one_letter_code
_entity_poly.pdbx_strand_id
1 'polypeptide(L)'
;MPKNIVQMNNRYIQDEHQRQKYQNEERKKQNRFMGWVLILIILLFILPTYNLAQSYQTLQKRKQQYVQLQEQYQQTLEEKEYQKDIVEKLKDDEYAAKYARAKYSFSKDGEYIYTIPNLLPK
;
A
#
# COMPACT_ATOMS: atom_id res chain seq x y z
N MET A 1 10.07 -39.49 -68.70
CA MET A 1 11.19 -38.58 -68.99
C MET A 1 11.07 -37.35 -68.09
N PRO A 2 12.10 -36.93 -67.34
CA PRO A 2 12.01 -35.71 -66.54
C PRO A 2 11.93 -34.49 -67.46
N LYS A 3 11.01 -33.57 -67.14
CA LYS A 3 10.80 -32.33 -67.89
C LYS A 3 11.98 -31.39 -67.61
N ASN A 4 12.91 -31.29 -68.55
CA ASN A 4 13.99 -30.29 -68.51
C ASN A 4 13.37 -28.91 -68.77
N ILE A 5 13.04 -28.21 -67.68
CA ILE A 5 12.66 -26.81 -67.71
C ILE A 5 13.93 -25.99 -67.82
N VAL A 6 14.14 -25.36 -68.98
CA VAL A 6 15.26 -24.43 -69.20
C VAL A 6 15.00 -23.20 -68.34
N GLN A 7 15.82 -22.99 -67.31
CA GLN A 7 15.78 -21.76 -66.54
C GLN A 7 16.20 -20.63 -67.46
N MET A 8 15.33 -19.63 -67.65
CA MET A 8 15.66 -18.42 -68.40
C MET A 8 16.76 -17.67 -67.64
N ASN A 9 17.99 -17.85 -68.07
CA ASN A 9 19.17 -17.15 -67.55
C ASN A 9 19.16 -15.71 -68.09
N ASN A 10 18.30 -14.86 -67.54
CA ASN A 10 18.16 -13.46 -67.94
C ASN A 10 18.73 -12.54 -66.86
N ARG A 11 19.50 -11.53 -67.29
CA ARG A 11 20.08 -10.49 -66.44
C ARG A 11 19.03 -9.81 -65.57
N TYR A 12 17.85 -9.51 -66.12
CA TYR A 12 16.76 -8.91 -65.35
C TYR A 12 16.33 -9.75 -64.12
N ILE A 13 16.20 -11.07 -64.30
CA ILE A 13 15.80 -11.99 -63.21
C ILE A 13 16.90 -12.06 -62.14
N GLN A 14 18.16 -12.08 -62.56
CA GLN A 14 19.31 -12.05 -61.64
C GLN A 14 19.38 -10.74 -60.85
N ASP A 15 19.19 -9.60 -61.52
CA ASP A 15 19.21 -8.27 -60.90
C ASP A 15 18.07 -8.11 -59.90
N GLU A 16 16.86 -8.58 -60.22
CA GLU A 16 15.72 -8.58 -59.30
C GLU A 16 15.96 -9.49 -58.09
N HIS A 17 16.53 -10.69 -58.28
CA HIS A 17 16.89 -11.56 -57.16
C HIS A 17 17.96 -10.94 -56.26
N GLN A 18 18.95 -10.25 -56.84
CA GLN A 18 19.94 -9.51 -56.06
C GLN A 18 19.27 -8.38 -55.28
N ARG A 19 18.44 -7.55 -55.92
CA ARG A 19 17.68 -6.48 -55.27
C ARG A 19 16.83 -6.99 -54.12
N GLN A 20 16.11 -8.08 -54.31
CA GLN A 20 15.30 -8.71 -53.25
C GLN A 20 16.17 -9.23 -52.10
N LYS A 21 17.34 -9.83 -52.39
CA LYS A 21 18.29 -10.25 -51.34
C LYS A 21 18.80 -9.05 -50.53
N TYR A 22 19.23 -7.99 -51.20
CA TYR A 22 19.67 -6.76 -50.54
C TYR A 22 18.56 -6.15 -49.67
N GLN A 23 17.34 -6.01 -50.19
CA GLN A 23 16.20 -5.51 -49.41
C GLN A 23 15.87 -6.40 -48.21
N ASN A 24 15.93 -7.72 -48.37
CA ASN A 24 15.70 -8.66 -47.27
C ASN A 24 16.81 -8.62 -46.22
N GLU A 25 18.06 -8.39 -46.61
CA GLU A 25 19.18 -8.20 -45.69
C GLU A 25 19.06 -6.89 -44.92
N GLU A 26 18.69 -5.79 -45.59
CA GLU A 26 18.38 -4.50 -44.96
C GLU A 26 17.23 -4.63 -43.95
N ARG A 27 16.13 -5.27 -44.34
CA ARG A 27 15.00 -5.55 -43.44
C ARG A 27 15.39 -6.44 -42.26
N LYS A 28 16.26 -7.44 -42.46
CA LYS A 28 16.78 -8.28 -41.36
C LYS A 28 17.61 -7.46 -40.38
N LYS A 29 18.45 -6.54 -40.86
CA LYS A 29 19.22 -5.63 -39.99
C LYS A 29 18.30 -4.72 -39.19
N GLN A 30 17.31 -4.11 -39.83
CA GLN A 30 16.32 -3.25 -39.17
C GLN A 30 15.49 -4.01 -38.13
N ASN A 31 15.05 -5.23 -38.43
CA ASN A 31 14.31 -6.07 -37.49
C ASN A 31 15.16 -6.48 -36.29
N ARG A 32 16.45 -6.76 -36.49
CA ARG A 32 17.39 -7.02 -35.38
C ARG A 32 17.55 -5.80 -34.49
N PHE A 33 17.68 -4.61 -35.07
CA PHE A 33 17.73 -3.36 -34.32
C PHE A 33 16.44 -3.12 -33.53
N MET A 34 15.27 -3.30 -34.15
CA MET A 34 13.97 -3.23 -33.46
C MET A 34 13.88 -4.22 -32.30
N GLY A 35 14.41 -5.45 -32.46
CA GLY A 35 14.47 -6.43 -31.37
C GLY A 35 15.29 -5.93 -30.18
N TRP A 36 16.46 -5.33 -30.41
CA TRP A 36 17.27 -4.73 -29.35
C TRP A 36 16.56 -3.55 -28.66
N VAL A 37 15.89 -2.70 -29.42
CA VAL A 37 15.09 -1.59 -28.87
C VAL A 37 13.95 -2.13 -28.00
N LEU A 38 13.26 -3.19 -28.43
CA LEU A 38 12.18 -3.80 -27.67
C LEU A 38 12.68 -4.43 -26.36
N ILE A 39 13.84 -5.09 -26.38
CA ILE A 39 14.50 -5.61 -25.17
C ILE A 39 14.83 -4.46 -24.22
N LEU A 40 15.39 -3.36 -24.71
CA LEU A 40 15.71 -2.18 -23.89
C LEU A 40 14.47 -1.56 -23.26
N ILE A 41 13.37 -1.46 -24.00
CA ILE A 41 12.08 -0.97 -23.49
C ILE A 41 11.61 -1.88 -22.35
N ILE A 42 11.57 -3.20 -22.56
CA ILE A 42 11.15 -4.15 -21.53
C ILE A 42 12.03 -3.99 -20.28
N LEU A 43 13.35 -3.93 -20.44
CA LEU A 43 14.30 -3.79 -19.32
C LEU A 43 14.11 -2.46 -18.57
N LEU A 44 13.83 -1.37 -19.28
CA LEU A 44 13.54 -0.06 -18.71
C LEU A 44 12.27 -0.07 -17.86
N PHE A 45 11.26 -0.87 -18.22
CA PHE A 45 10.00 -0.97 -17.48
C PHE A 45 10.00 -2.02 -16.35
N ILE A 46 10.98 -2.94 -16.30
CA ILE A 46 11.07 -3.95 -15.24
C ILE A 46 11.27 -3.32 -13.85
N LEU A 47 12.20 -2.38 -13.68
CA LEU A 47 12.50 -1.79 -12.37
C LEU A 47 11.38 -0.89 -11.78
N PRO A 48 10.75 0.02 -12.55
CA PRO A 48 9.68 0.87 -12.01
C PRO A 48 8.39 0.10 -11.69
N THR A 49 8.11 -1.02 -12.38
CA THR A 49 6.89 -1.80 -12.14
C THR A 49 6.88 -2.48 -10.78
N TYR A 50 8.00 -3.04 -10.31
CA TYR A 50 8.11 -3.59 -8.95
C TYR A 50 7.91 -2.51 -7.87
N ASN A 51 8.55 -1.35 -8.04
CA ASN A 51 8.44 -0.23 -7.10
C ASN A 51 7.00 0.28 -6.98
N LEU A 52 6.25 0.31 -8.09
CA LEU A 52 4.88 0.81 -8.11
C LEU A 52 3.92 -0.09 -7.31
N ALA A 53 4.02 -1.41 -7.49
CA ALA A 53 3.18 -2.37 -6.75
C ALA A 53 3.44 -2.33 -5.24
N GLN A 54 4.72 -2.29 -4.84
CA GLN A 54 5.10 -2.17 -3.44
C GLN A 54 4.67 -0.82 -2.84
N SER A 55 4.79 0.27 -3.61
CA SER A 55 4.35 1.61 -3.17
C SER A 55 2.84 1.65 -2.93
N TYR A 56 2.04 1.01 -3.79
CA TYR A 56 0.59 0.95 -3.61
C TYR A 56 0.21 0.21 -2.32
N GLN A 57 0.79 -0.97 -2.07
CA GLN A 57 0.53 -1.72 -0.83
C GLN A 57 0.98 -0.94 0.41
N THR A 58 2.13 -0.28 0.34
CA THR A 58 2.66 0.54 1.43
C THR A 58 1.76 1.74 1.72
N LEU A 59 1.26 2.40 0.67
CA LEU A 59 0.33 3.52 0.79
C LEU A 59 -0.97 3.09 1.48
N GLN A 60 -1.52 1.94 1.08
CA GLN A 60 -2.74 1.41 1.69
C GLN A 60 -2.56 1.09 3.17
N LYS A 61 -1.45 0.44 3.54
CA LYS A 61 -1.10 0.18 4.95
C LYS A 61 -0.96 1.47 5.75
N ARG A 62 -0.26 2.48 5.21
CA ARG A 62 -0.10 3.78 5.87
C ARG A 62 -1.43 4.50 6.05
N LYS A 63 -2.34 4.41 5.08
CA LYS A 63 -3.69 5.00 5.19
C LYS A 63 -4.48 4.35 6.34
N GLN A 64 -4.43 3.03 6.46
CA GLN A 64 -5.09 2.32 7.56
C GLN A 64 -4.46 2.69 8.92
N GLN A 65 -3.13 2.72 8.99
CA GLN A 65 -2.41 3.14 10.20
C GLN A 65 -2.75 4.59 10.59
N TYR A 66 -2.91 5.48 9.61
CA TYR A 66 -3.29 6.88 9.87
C TYR A 66 -4.68 6.96 10.51
N VAL A 67 -5.67 6.24 9.97
CA VAL A 67 -7.03 6.21 10.55
C VAL A 67 -7.00 5.66 11.98
N GLN A 68 -6.31 4.54 12.20
CA GLN A 68 -6.17 3.97 13.55
C GLN A 68 -5.48 4.92 14.52
N LEU A 69 -4.41 5.58 14.08
CA LEU A 69 -3.70 6.54 14.91
C LEU A 69 -4.54 7.78 15.22
N GLN A 70 -5.36 8.21 14.26
CA GLN A 70 -6.30 9.31 14.46
C GLN A 70 -7.39 8.95 15.48
N GLU A 71 -7.94 7.74 15.43
CA GLU A 71 -8.88 7.24 16.43
C GLU A 71 -8.25 7.16 17.82
N GLN A 72 -7.06 6.56 17.93
CA GLN A 72 -6.31 6.47 19.20
C GLN A 72 -6.00 7.86 19.77
N TYR A 73 -5.67 8.82 18.89
CA TYR A 73 -5.43 10.20 19.29
C TYR A 73 -6.68 10.85 19.89
N GLN A 74 -7.85 10.66 19.26
CA GLN A 74 -9.10 11.20 19.80
C GLN A 74 -9.48 10.54 21.14
N GLN A 75 -9.33 9.22 21.25
CA GLN A 75 -9.58 8.52 22.52
C GLN A 75 -8.67 9.03 23.64
N THR A 76 -7.37 9.21 23.34
CA THR A 76 -6.42 9.76 24.31
C THR A 76 -6.76 11.20 24.69
N LEU A 77 -7.24 12.00 23.73
CA LEU A 77 -7.66 13.37 23.98
C LEU A 77 -8.88 13.43 24.91
N GLU A 78 -9.90 12.60 24.63
CA GLU A 78 -11.09 12.47 25.47
C GLU A 78 -10.73 11.99 26.88
N GLU A 79 -9.88 10.97 27.01
CA GLU A 79 -9.42 10.48 28.30
C GLU A 79 -8.66 11.56 29.08
N LYS A 80 -7.79 12.33 28.39
CA LYS A 80 -7.05 13.43 29.00
C LYS A 80 -7.98 14.54 29.51
N GLU A 81 -8.96 14.94 28.72
CA GLU A 81 -9.95 15.95 29.14
C GLU A 81 -10.80 15.45 30.31
N TYR A 82 -11.23 14.18 30.28
CA TYR A 82 -11.94 13.54 31.39
C TYR A 82 -11.10 13.51 32.67
N GLN A 83 -9.84 13.09 32.58
CA GLN A 83 -8.92 13.08 33.72
C GLN A 83 -8.68 14.50 34.27
N LYS A 84 -8.55 15.49 33.39
CA LYS A 84 -8.38 16.90 33.78
C LYS A 84 -9.60 17.43 34.53
N ASP A 85 -10.81 17.14 34.05
CA ASP A 85 -12.06 17.48 34.73
C ASP A 85 -12.17 16.79 36.10
N ILE A 86 -11.77 15.52 36.22
CA ILE A 86 -11.69 14.85 37.52
C ILE A 86 -10.70 15.56 38.45
N VAL A 87 -9.51 15.89 37.97
CA VAL A 87 -8.49 16.59 38.79
C VAL A 87 -9.01 17.93 39.28
N GLU A 88 -9.74 18.67 38.45
CA GLU A 88 -10.37 19.93 38.86
C GLU A 88 -11.45 19.71 39.91
N LYS A 89 -12.35 18.74 39.70
CA LYS A 89 -13.41 18.40 40.67
C LYS A 89 -12.86 17.84 41.98
N LEU A 90 -11.75 17.11 41.96
CA LEU A 90 -11.09 16.58 43.16
C LEU A 90 -10.49 17.66 44.07
N LYS A 91 -10.39 18.92 43.61
CA LYS A 91 -10.03 20.05 44.49
C LYS A 91 -11.15 20.43 45.45
N ASP A 92 -12.38 20.01 45.17
CA ASP A 92 -13.52 20.19 46.05
C ASP A 92 -13.60 19.01 47.04
N ASP A 93 -13.57 19.32 48.33
CA ASP A 93 -13.55 18.30 49.40
C ASP A 93 -14.82 17.44 49.43
N GLU A 94 -15.98 18.00 49.09
CA GLU A 94 -17.26 17.26 49.05
C GLU A 94 -17.25 16.25 47.90
N TYR A 95 -16.79 16.68 46.72
CA TYR A 95 -16.61 15.80 45.57
C TYR A 95 -15.55 14.73 45.83
N ALA A 96 -14.41 15.10 46.41
CA ALA A 96 -13.34 14.16 46.75
C ALA A 96 -13.82 13.08 47.73
N ALA A 97 -14.59 13.45 48.75
CA ALA A 97 -15.19 12.49 49.68
C ALA A 97 -16.20 11.56 48.98
N LYS A 98 -17.04 12.07 48.07
CA LYS A 98 -17.99 11.25 47.28
C LYS A 98 -17.24 10.29 46.35
N TYR A 99 -16.21 10.77 45.66
CA TYR A 99 -15.37 9.97 44.77
C TYR A 99 -14.64 8.85 45.54
N ALA A 100 -14.10 9.14 46.73
CA ALA A 100 -13.45 8.16 47.58
C ALA A 100 -14.42 7.05 48.03
N ARG A 101 -15.63 7.42 48.45
CA ARG A 101 -16.68 6.46 48.81
C ARG A 101 -17.10 5.60 47.62
N ALA A 102 -17.32 6.20 46.46
CA ALA A 102 -17.80 5.50 45.27
C ALA A 102 -16.74 4.59 44.64
N LYS A 103 -15.49 5.08 44.50
CA LYS A 103 -14.43 4.35 43.79
C LYS A 103 -13.64 3.39 44.67
N TYR A 104 -13.37 3.78 45.91
CA TYR A 104 -12.52 3.02 46.81
C TYR A 104 -13.29 2.35 47.95
N SER A 105 -14.63 2.44 47.96
CA SER A 105 -15.44 1.96 49.08
C SER A 105 -14.90 2.50 50.41
N PHE A 106 -14.57 3.79 50.45
CA PHE A 106 -14.13 4.44 51.67
C PHE A 106 -15.33 4.63 52.61
N SER A 107 -15.16 4.43 53.90
CA SER A 107 -16.14 4.76 54.94
C SER A 107 -15.46 5.27 56.20
N LYS A 108 -16.18 6.05 57.01
CA LYS A 108 -15.74 6.50 58.32
C LYS A 108 -16.08 5.49 59.41
N ASP A 109 -15.47 5.66 60.58
CA ASP A 109 -15.77 4.82 61.74
C ASP A 109 -17.26 4.89 62.09
N GLY A 110 -17.89 3.72 62.24
CA GLY A 110 -19.34 3.57 62.42
C GLY A 110 -20.21 3.53 61.15
N GLU A 111 -19.67 3.72 59.95
CA GLU A 111 -20.39 3.57 58.68
C GLU A 111 -20.25 2.13 58.12
N TYR A 112 -21.36 1.51 57.67
CA TYR A 112 -21.36 0.20 57.01
C TYR A 112 -21.55 0.33 55.50
N ILE A 113 -20.69 -0.33 54.72
CA ILE A 113 -20.75 -0.31 53.25
C ILE A 113 -21.42 -1.58 52.73
N TYR A 114 -22.46 -1.42 51.91
CA TYR A 114 -23.09 -2.51 51.18
C TYR A 114 -22.71 -2.41 49.70
N THR A 115 -21.80 -3.27 49.25
CA THR A 115 -21.44 -3.38 47.83
C THR A 115 -22.39 -4.34 47.13
N ILE A 116 -23.17 -3.82 46.18
CA ILE A 116 -24.03 -4.65 45.34
C ILE A 116 -23.21 -5.12 44.14
N PRO A 117 -23.04 -6.44 43.93
CA PRO A 117 -22.29 -6.93 42.77
C PRO A 117 -22.94 -6.44 41.46
N ASN A 118 -22.14 -5.89 40.56
CA ASN A 118 -22.51 -5.30 39.26
C ASN A 118 -23.18 -3.91 39.27
N LEU A 119 -23.21 -3.18 40.39
CA LEU A 119 -23.80 -1.83 40.42
C LEU A 119 -22.83 -0.71 40.00
N LEU A 120 -21.53 -0.93 40.13
CA LEU A 120 -20.49 0.01 39.72
C LEU A 120 -19.91 -0.45 38.37
N PRO A 121 -19.78 0.44 37.37
CA PRO A 121 -19.07 0.11 36.14
C PRO A 121 -17.62 -0.24 36.49
N LYS A 122 -17.13 -1.34 35.91
CA LYS A 122 -15.73 -1.79 36.06
C LYS A 122 -14.76 -0.81 35.42
#